data_AF-D2DJU9-F1
#
_entry.id   AF-D2DJU9-F1
#
_cell.length_a   1.000
_cell.length_b   1.000
_cell.length_c   1.000
_cell.angle_alpha   90.00
_cell.angle_beta   90.00
_cell.angle_gamma   90.00
#
_symmetry.space_group_name_H-M   'P 1'
#
loop_
_entity.id
_entity.type
_entity.pdbx_description
1 polymer ?
#
loop_
_entity_poly.entity_id
_entity_poly.type
_entity_poly.pdbx_seq_one_letter_code
_entity_poly.pdbx_strand_id
1 'polypeptide(L)'
;MTQEINSVNLQKAWAAKKMISSDDWIQWLKNFSISLVKESPSNAIRSCSNLGGCTGVLSKALFNASFVSCWPELTDTQQDNLIATLESILNECPSTEVSQAVLNLEEFMTHCERVIQVFFKKSIDCVQMKLPIATSALASRALKNRVYAKALYYKEQEFLEETAKKGSAPQNILFDLLTINNKLQLEEAASGVVLYATKVYRDKLVNVI
;
A
#
# COMPACT_ATOMS: atom_id res chain seq x y z
N MET A 1 23.82 -18.28 11.43
CA MET A 1 23.09 -17.84 12.63
C MET A 1 22.11 -16.77 12.20
N THR A 2 20.84 -17.15 12.01
CA THR A 2 19.72 -16.23 11.88
C THR A 2 19.34 -15.77 13.29
N GLN A 3 19.37 -14.46 13.53
CA GLN A 3 18.91 -13.89 14.78
C GLN A 3 17.38 -13.87 14.76
N GLU A 4 16.74 -14.37 15.82
CA GLU A 4 15.29 -14.23 16.02
C GLU A 4 14.92 -12.76 16.16
N ILE A 5 13.87 -12.32 15.45
CA ILE A 5 13.39 -10.93 15.51
C ILE A 5 12.94 -10.59 16.93
N ASN A 6 13.37 -9.45 17.48
CA ASN A 6 12.78 -8.93 18.71
C ASN A 6 11.44 -8.25 18.39
N SER A 7 10.39 -9.06 18.31
CA SER A 7 9.04 -8.60 17.96
C SER A 7 8.46 -7.59 18.96
N VAL A 8 8.93 -7.60 20.21
CA VAL A 8 8.50 -6.65 21.26
C VAL A 8 9.02 -5.24 20.98
N ASN A 9 10.25 -5.11 20.52
CA ASN A 9 10.82 -3.81 20.13
C ASN A 9 10.09 -3.25 18.89
N LEU A 10 9.81 -4.11 17.91
CA LEU A 10 9.06 -3.70 16.73
C LEU A 10 7.64 -3.25 17.08
N GLN A 11 6.94 -4.00 17.95
CA GLN A 11 5.61 -3.62 18.46
C GLN A 11 5.59 -2.23 19.08
N LYS A 12 6.60 -1.90 19.88
CA LYS A 12 6.72 -0.57 20.47
C LYS A 12 6.97 0.51 19.42
N ALA A 13 7.73 0.18 18.37
CA ALA A 13 8.11 1.13 17.32
C ALA A 13 6.97 1.43 16.35
N TRP A 14 6.16 0.44 15.96
CA TRP A 14 5.03 0.68 15.07
C TRP A 14 3.80 1.23 15.78
N ALA A 15 3.71 1.12 17.11
CA ALA A 15 2.62 1.71 17.88
C ALA A 15 2.56 3.25 17.70
N ALA A 16 1.62 3.72 16.88
CA ALA A 16 1.41 5.13 16.56
C ALA A 16 0.69 5.90 17.69
N LYS A 17 1.21 5.83 18.93
CA LYS A 17 0.58 6.48 20.09
C LYS A 17 0.80 8.00 20.04
N LYS A 18 -0.29 8.77 20.15
CA LYS A 18 -0.29 10.24 20.30
C LYS A 18 0.31 11.03 19.11
N MET A 19 0.13 10.55 17.89
CA MET A 19 0.56 11.26 16.69
C MET A 19 -0.50 12.29 16.28
N ILE A 20 -0.17 13.58 16.33
CA ILE A 20 -1.13 14.65 16.03
C ILE A 20 -0.63 15.49 14.85
N SER A 21 0.65 15.86 14.86
CA SER A 21 1.25 16.71 13.83
C SER A 21 1.87 15.90 12.68
N SER A 22 2.08 16.56 11.54
CA SER A 22 2.82 15.96 10.41
C SER A 22 4.25 15.55 10.81
N ASP A 23 4.90 16.34 11.67
CA ASP A 23 6.27 16.08 12.13
C ASP A 23 6.35 14.85 13.03
N ASP A 24 5.34 14.64 13.90
CA ASP A 24 5.24 13.44 14.73
C ASP A 24 5.21 12.18 13.87
N TRP A 25 4.42 12.20 12.79
CA TRP A 25 4.32 11.08 11.85
C TRP A 25 5.63 10.85 11.08
N ILE A 26 6.34 11.90 10.70
CA ILE A 26 7.65 11.79 10.03
C ILE A 26 8.68 11.18 10.99
N GLN A 27 8.70 11.60 12.26
CA GLN A 27 9.56 11.00 13.29
C GLN A 27 9.17 9.55 13.57
N TRP A 28 7.88 9.23 13.61
CA TRP A 28 7.40 7.86 13.73
C TRP A 28 7.95 6.98 12.60
N LEU A 29 7.81 7.40 11.34
CA LEU A 29 8.29 6.63 10.19
C LEU A 29 9.80 6.42 10.27
N LYS A 30 10.56 7.46 10.65
CA LYS A 30 12.01 7.36 10.83
C LYS A 30 12.37 6.34 11.91
N ASN A 31 11.74 6.41 13.08
CA ASN A 31 12.00 5.50 14.19
C ASN A 31 11.60 4.07 13.85
N PHE A 32 10.44 3.90 13.21
CA PHE A 32 9.97 2.60 12.75
C PHE A 32 10.92 1.98 11.72
N SER A 33 11.39 2.77 10.75
CA SER A 33 12.37 2.32 9.75
C SER A 33 13.68 1.88 10.41
N ILE A 34 14.19 2.64 11.38
CA ILE A 34 15.42 2.27 12.12
C ILE A 34 15.22 0.95 12.88
N SER A 35 14.08 0.79 13.54
CA SER A 35 13.76 -0.45 14.26
C SER A 35 13.66 -1.65 13.31
N LEU A 36 13.03 -1.48 12.13
CA LEU A 36 12.98 -2.53 11.11
C LEU A 36 14.37 -2.96 10.63
N VAL A 37 15.27 -2.00 10.38
CA VAL A 37 16.65 -2.33 9.94
C VAL A 37 17.40 -3.09 11.05
N LYS A 38 17.28 -2.64 12.30
CA LYS A 38 17.96 -3.27 13.45
C LYS A 38 17.50 -4.70 13.69
N GLU A 39 16.20 -4.93 13.59
CA GLU A 39 15.57 -6.22 13.90
C GLU A 39 15.43 -7.13 12.65
N SER A 40 15.86 -6.67 11.47
CA SER A 40 15.76 -7.43 10.21
C SER A 40 16.52 -8.75 10.29
N PRO A 41 15.95 -9.90 9.86
CA PRO A 41 16.65 -11.18 9.87
C PRO A 41 17.86 -11.19 8.91
N SER A 42 17.88 -10.31 7.91
CA SER A 42 18.98 -10.16 6.95
C SER A 42 20.21 -9.49 7.57
N ASN A 43 21.34 -10.21 7.58
CA ASN A 43 22.63 -9.68 8.07
C ASN A 43 23.11 -8.44 7.31
N ALA A 44 22.85 -8.37 6.00
CA ALA A 44 23.25 -7.23 5.18
C ALA A 44 22.46 -5.98 5.58
N ILE A 45 21.14 -6.10 5.77
CA ILE A 45 20.27 -4.99 6.19
C ILE A 45 20.63 -4.55 7.61
N ARG A 46 20.75 -5.49 8.55
CA ARG A 46 21.11 -5.19 9.94
C ARG A 46 22.46 -4.49 10.07
N SER A 47 23.45 -4.85 9.25
CA SER A 47 24.74 -4.15 9.26
C SER A 47 24.60 -2.65 8.97
N CYS A 48 23.57 -2.25 8.22
CA CYS A 48 23.30 -0.84 7.94
C CYS A 48 22.81 -0.04 9.15
N SER A 49 22.35 -0.68 10.24
CA SER A 49 21.98 0.05 11.47
C SER A 49 23.18 0.54 12.27
N ASN A 50 24.37 0.01 11.99
CA ASN A 50 25.60 0.33 12.72
C ASN A 50 26.46 1.37 11.98
N LEU A 51 26.00 1.83 10.82
CA LEU A 51 26.67 2.83 9.97
C LEU A 51 26.38 4.26 10.47
N GLY A 52 26.85 4.58 11.69
CA GLY A 52 26.99 5.93 12.25
C GLY A 52 25.96 6.97 11.82
N GLY A 53 26.44 8.14 11.39
CA GLY A 53 25.61 9.29 10.99
C GLY A 53 24.71 9.07 9.76
N CYS A 54 24.89 7.98 9.02
CA CYS A 54 24.10 7.65 7.83
C CYS A 54 22.85 6.80 8.15
N THR A 55 22.71 6.31 9.38
CA THR A 55 21.64 5.38 9.79
C THR A 55 20.24 5.89 9.42
N GLY A 56 19.96 7.18 9.57
CA GLY A 56 18.65 7.75 9.22
C GLY A 56 18.34 7.70 7.72
N VAL A 57 19.32 8.02 6.87
CA VAL A 57 19.18 8.01 5.40
C VAL A 57 19.03 6.58 4.90
N LEU A 58 19.89 5.68 5.40
CA LEU A 58 19.86 4.26 5.03
C LEU A 58 18.57 3.58 5.49
N SER A 59 18.08 3.89 6.69
CA SER A 59 16.84 3.28 7.19
C SER A 59 15.63 3.67 6.34
N LYS A 60 15.56 4.92 5.88
CA LYS A 60 14.50 5.36 4.97
C LYS A 60 14.60 4.66 3.61
N ALA A 61 15.82 4.53 3.06
CA ALA A 61 16.04 3.84 1.77
C ALA A 61 15.75 2.33 1.85
N LEU A 62 16.02 1.71 2.99
CA LEU A 62 15.83 0.28 3.22
C LEU A 62 14.45 -0.06 3.81
N PHE A 63 13.56 0.91 4.01
CA PHE A 63 12.28 0.70 4.69
C PHE A 63 11.49 -0.47 4.11
N ASN A 64 11.23 -0.46 2.79
CA ASN A 64 10.46 -1.52 2.12
C ASN A 64 11.12 -2.90 2.23
N ALA A 65 12.44 -2.98 1.98
CA ALA A 65 13.19 -4.23 2.04
C ALA A 65 13.25 -4.78 3.49
N SER A 66 13.43 -3.89 4.46
CA SER A 66 13.47 -4.26 5.89
C SER A 66 12.09 -4.73 6.34
N PHE A 67 11.01 -4.05 5.94
CA PHE A 67 9.65 -4.47 6.23
C PHE A 67 9.34 -5.86 5.68
N VAL A 68 9.59 -6.10 4.39
CA VAL A 68 9.38 -7.41 3.74
C VAL A 68 10.20 -8.51 4.40
N SER A 69 11.41 -8.20 4.87
CA SER A 69 12.23 -9.17 5.59
C SER A 69 11.68 -9.51 6.98
N CYS A 70 11.08 -8.55 7.68
CA CYS A 70 10.54 -8.76 9.03
C CYS A 70 9.14 -9.37 9.02
N TRP A 71 8.34 -9.10 7.98
CA TRP A 71 6.93 -9.46 7.90
C TRP A 71 6.64 -10.96 8.16
N PRO A 72 7.37 -11.92 7.55
CA PRO A 72 7.13 -13.35 7.75
C PRO A 72 7.39 -13.86 9.17
N GLU A 73 8.21 -13.14 9.94
CA GLU A 73 8.62 -13.52 11.28
C GLU A 73 7.67 -12.97 12.36
N LEU A 74 6.67 -12.16 11.96
CA LEU A 74 5.64 -11.65 12.85
C LEU A 74 4.53 -12.69 13.01
N THR A 75 3.95 -12.78 14.21
CA THR A 75 2.74 -13.59 14.43
C THR A 75 1.53 -12.99 13.73
N ASP A 76 0.50 -13.79 13.45
CA ASP A 76 -0.74 -13.30 12.81
C ASP A 76 -1.34 -12.10 13.56
N THR A 77 -1.40 -12.16 14.89
CA THR A 77 -1.87 -11.04 15.73
C THR A 77 -0.99 -9.79 15.59
N GLN A 78 0.33 -9.95 15.41
CA GLN A 78 1.24 -8.82 15.18
C GLN A 78 1.01 -8.21 13.80
N GLN A 79 0.84 -9.04 12.78
CA GLN A 79 0.53 -8.62 11.42
C GLN A 79 -0.78 -7.83 11.39
N ASP A 80 -1.85 -8.34 12.02
CA ASP A 80 -3.15 -7.67 12.10
C ASP A 80 -3.05 -6.27 12.74
N ASN A 81 -2.33 -6.16 13.86
CA ASN A 81 -2.12 -4.87 14.53
C ASN A 81 -1.32 -3.88 13.68
N LEU A 82 -0.33 -4.37 12.94
CA LEU A 82 0.47 -3.56 12.05
C LEU A 82 -0.36 -3.10 10.84
N ILE A 83 -1.19 -3.98 10.26
CA ILE A 83 -2.13 -3.64 9.19
C ILE A 83 -3.10 -2.55 9.66
N ALA A 84 -3.73 -2.71 10.82
CA ALA A 84 -4.64 -1.72 11.37
C ALA A 84 -3.96 -0.34 11.54
N THR A 85 -2.68 -0.33 11.93
CA THR A 85 -1.88 0.89 12.01
C THR A 85 -1.66 1.52 10.63
N LEU A 86 -1.30 0.72 9.62
CA LEU A 86 -1.11 1.19 8.25
C LEU A 86 -2.42 1.71 7.63
N GLU A 87 -3.55 1.07 7.91
CA GLU A 87 -4.87 1.53 7.47
C GLU A 87 -5.23 2.88 8.10
N SER A 88 -5.01 3.05 9.42
CA SER A 88 -5.18 4.34 10.09
C SER A 88 -4.31 5.43 9.44
N ILE A 89 -3.05 5.12 9.08
CA ILE A 89 -2.17 6.06 8.38
C ILE A 89 -2.74 6.47 7.03
N LEU A 90 -3.23 5.51 6.23
CA LEU A 90 -3.82 5.82 4.92
C LEU A 90 -5.06 6.72 5.05
N ASN A 91 -5.87 6.50 6.09
CA ASN A 91 -7.12 7.24 6.29
C ASN A 91 -6.90 8.64 6.89
N GLU A 92 -6.11 8.75 7.95
CA GLU A 92 -6.12 9.91 8.86
C GLU A 92 -4.80 10.69 8.90
N CYS A 93 -3.69 10.12 8.43
CA CYS A 93 -2.38 10.77 8.57
C CYS A 93 -2.35 12.11 7.78
N PRO A 94 -1.94 13.24 8.40
CA PRO A 94 -1.79 14.51 7.70
C PRO A 94 -0.53 14.56 6.82
N SER A 95 0.48 13.73 7.09
CA SER A 95 1.74 13.72 6.36
C SER A 95 1.63 12.98 5.02
N THR A 96 1.84 13.71 3.92
CA THR A 96 1.89 13.12 2.58
C THR A 96 3.09 12.17 2.45
N GLU A 97 4.24 12.52 3.04
CA GLU A 97 5.45 11.68 3.01
C GLU A 97 5.21 10.30 3.63
N VAL A 98 4.55 10.27 4.79
CA VAL A 98 4.35 9.02 5.55
C VAL A 98 3.34 8.12 4.86
N SER A 99 2.19 8.68 4.48
CA SER A 99 1.21 7.93 3.69
C SER A 99 1.74 7.47 2.33
N GLN A 100 2.63 8.25 1.70
CA GLN A 100 3.29 7.84 0.46
C GLN A 100 4.24 6.66 0.69
N ALA A 101 4.96 6.63 1.82
CA ALA A 101 5.79 5.49 2.18
C ALA A 101 4.96 4.20 2.32
N VAL A 102 3.75 4.28 2.90
CA VAL A 102 2.82 3.14 2.98
C VAL A 102 2.32 2.71 1.59
N LEU A 103 1.96 3.64 0.71
CA LEU A 103 1.59 3.33 -0.69
C LEU A 103 2.74 2.70 -1.48
N ASN A 104 3.98 3.10 -1.21
CA ASN A 104 5.16 2.51 -1.83
C ASN A 104 5.47 1.13 -1.26
N LEU A 105 5.20 0.91 0.03
CA LEU A 105 5.35 -0.38 0.68
C LEU A 105 4.35 -1.39 0.13
N GLU A 106 3.07 -1.03 0.05
CA GLU A 106 2.03 -1.93 -0.48
C GLU A 106 2.35 -2.37 -1.91
N GLU A 107 2.71 -1.42 -2.79
CA GLU A 107 3.12 -1.74 -4.16
C GLU A 107 4.33 -2.69 -4.16
N PHE A 108 5.35 -2.38 -3.36
CA PHE A 108 6.56 -3.19 -3.27
C PHE A 108 6.26 -4.62 -2.81
N MET A 109 5.42 -4.78 -1.79
CA MET A 109 5.00 -6.09 -1.28
C MET A 109 4.22 -6.88 -2.32
N THR A 110 3.30 -6.22 -3.05
CA THR A 110 2.56 -6.85 -4.14
C THR A 110 3.48 -7.27 -5.29
N HIS A 111 4.55 -6.50 -5.60
CA HIS A 111 5.56 -6.95 -6.55
C HIS A 111 6.39 -8.14 -6.04
N CYS A 112 6.81 -8.13 -4.77
CA CYS A 112 7.52 -9.25 -4.15
C CYS A 112 6.69 -10.53 -4.22
N GLU A 113 5.40 -10.46 -3.90
CA GLU A 113 4.48 -11.59 -4.00
C GLU A 113 4.42 -12.14 -5.43
N ARG A 114 4.19 -11.29 -6.44
CA ARG A 114 4.14 -11.73 -7.85
C ARG A 114 5.44 -12.38 -8.30
N VAL A 115 6.58 -11.81 -7.91
CA VAL A 115 7.91 -12.36 -8.20
C VAL A 115 8.02 -13.76 -7.57
N ILE A 116 7.70 -13.89 -6.28
CA ILE A 116 7.75 -15.17 -5.59
C ILE A 116 6.82 -16.20 -6.26
N GLN A 117 5.58 -15.83 -6.61
CA GLN A 117 4.63 -16.73 -7.28
C GLN A 117 5.10 -17.18 -8.68
N VAL A 118 5.75 -16.30 -9.44
CA VAL A 118 6.28 -16.59 -10.78
C VAL A 118 7.49 -17.52 -10.72
N PHE A 119 8.43 -17.27 -9.79
CA PHE A 119 9.67 -18.06 -9.69
C PHE A 119 9.50 -19.35 -8.89
N PHE A 120 8.67 -19.36 -7.85
CA PHE A 120 8.41 -20.50 -6.98
C PHE A 120 7.02 -21.05 -7.28
N LYS A 121 6.89 -21.73 -8.43
CA LYS A 121 5.66 -22.40 -8.90
C LYS A 121 4.95 -23.16 -7.77
N LYS A 122 3.85 -22.58 -7.27
CA LYS A 122 2.67 -23.24 -6.65
C LYS A 122 2.92 -24.29 -5.55
N SER A 123 4.03 -24.24 -4.81
CA SER A 123 4.34 -25.25 -3.79
C SER A 123 4.76 -24.69 -2.42
N ILE A 124 4.46 -23.43 -2.14
CA ILE A 124 4.62 -22.93 -0.78
C ILE A 124 3.27 -22.35 -0.38
N ASP A 125 2.74 -22.79 0.75
CA ASP A 125 1.80 -22.06 1.59
C ASP A 125 2.52 -20.78 2.10
N CYS A 126 3.05 -19.97 1.17
CA CYS A 126 3.95 -18.89 1.47
C CYS A 126 3.10 -17.73 1.94
N VAL A 127 3.30 -17.40 3.21
CA VAL A 127 3.10 -16.10 3.87
C VAL A 127 2.48 -15.08 2.91
N GLN A 128 1.20 -14.78 3.13
CA GLN A 128 0.49 -13.75 2.38
C GLN A 128 1.30 -12.43 2.47
N MET A 129 1.97 -12.09 1.37
CA MET A 129 2.78 -10.87 1.28
C MET A 129 1.94 -9.68 0.82
N LYS A 130 0.79 -9.90 0.17
CA LYS A 130 -0.14 -8.82 -0.08
C LYS A 130 -0.84 -8.40 1.21
N LEU A 131 -0.61 -7.15 1.62
CA LEU A 131 -1.32 -6.55 2.75
C LEU A 131 -2.83 -6.57 2.47
N PRO A 132 -3.67 -7.08 3.38
CA PRO A 132 -5.12 -7.13 3.21
C PRO A 132 -5.76 -5.76 3.46
N ILE A 133 -5.30 -4.74 2.73
CA ILE A 133 -5.81 -3.37 2.77
C ILE A 133 -6.79 -3.18 1.61
N ALA A 134 -7.91 -2.49 1.88
CA ALA A 134 -8.90 -2.20 0.85
C ALA A 134 -8.31 -1.36 -0.31
N THR A 135 -8.45 -1.84 -1.54
CA THR A 135 -8.01 -1.16 -2.77
C THR A 135 -8.59 0.26 -2.88
N SER A 136 -9.83 0.46 -2.41
CA SER A 136 -10.50 1.76 -2.39
C SER A 136 -9.83 2.77 -1.46
N ALA A 137 -9.28 2.33 -0.31
CA ALA A 137 -8.53 3.18 0.61
C ALA A 137 -7.18 3.60 0.01
N LEU A 138 -6.48 2.66 -0.64
CA LEU A 138 -5.23 2.93 -1.37
C LEU A 138 -5.47 3.93 -2.51
N ALA A 139 -6.52 3.72 -3.31
CA ALA A 139 -6.90 4.62 -4.40
C ALA A 139 -7.20 6.04 -3.91
N SER A 140 -8.04 6.16 -2.89
CA SER A 140 -8.43 7.44 -2.31
C SER A 140 -7.23 8.18 -1.74
N ARG A 141 -6.32 7.45 -1.07
CA ARG A 141 -5.12 8.07 -0.53
C ARG A 141 -4.11 8.47 -1.61
N ALA A 142 -3.90 7.65 -2.63
CA ALA A 142 -3.05 7.97 -3.77
C ALA A 142 -3.55 9.21 -4.52
N LEU A 143 -4.87 9.36 -4.67
CA LEU A 143 -5.49 10.55 -5.25
C LEU A 143 -5.22 11.81 -4.41
N LYS A 144 -5.39 11.73 -3.08
CA LYS A 144 -5.07 12.84 -2.15
C LYS A 144 -3.60 13.23 -2.21
N ASN A 145 -2.71 12.24 -2.30
CA ASN A 145 -1.27 12.44 -2.41
C ASN A 145 -0.82 12.89 -3.82
N ARG A 146 -1.75 13.03 -4.78
CA ARG A 146 -1.50 13.40 -6.19
C ARG A 146 -0.59 12.43 -6.94
N VAL A 147 -0.55 11.17 -6.53
CA VAL A 147 0.17 10.11 -7.26
C VAL A 147 -0.82 9.45 -8.20
N TYR A 148 -1.18 10.17 -9.26
CA TYR A 148 -2.31 9.84 -10.14
C TYR A 148 -2.14 8.51 -10.87
N ALA A 149 -0.92 8.10 -11.23
CA ALA A 149 -0.69 6.81 -11.87
C ALA A 149 -1.07 5.63 -10.95
N LYS A 150 -0.67 5.69 -9.67
CA LYS A 150 -1.08 4.69 -8.67
C LYS A 150 -2.58 4.75 -8.38
N ALA A 151 -3.12 5.96 -8.26
CA ALA A 151 -4.56 6.15 -8.05
C ALA A 151 -5.38 5.52 -9.19
N LEU A 152 -4.94 5.72 -10.45
CA LEU A 152 -5.56 5.12 -11.62
C LEU A 152 -5.52 3.60 -11.53
N TYR A 153 -4.34 3.03 -11.29
CA TYR A 153 -4.18 1.58 -11.16
C TYR A 153 -5.12 0.98 -10.11
N TYR A 154 -5.16 1.55 -8.89
CA TYR A 154 -6.04 1.03 -7.84
C TYR A 154 -7.53 1.19 -8.20
N LYS A 155 -7.92 2.31 -8.83
CA LYS A 155 -9.31 2.51 -9.27
C LYS A 155 -9.71 1.57 -10.41
N GLU A 156 -8.80 1.25 -11.31
CA GLU A 156 -9.06 0.26 -12.36
C GLU A 156 -9.23 -1.15 -11.78
N GLN A 157 -8.44 -1.53 -10.77
CA GLN A 157 -8.65 -2.79 -10.05
C GLN A 157 -10.03 -2.81 -9.37
N GLU A 158 -10.41 -1.73 -8.68
CA GLU A 158 -11.74 -1.59 -8.06
C GLU A 158 -12.86 -1.72 -9.12
N PHE A 159 -12.68 -1.10 -10.28
CA PHE A 159 -13.61 -1.21 -11.41
C PHE A 159 -13.74 -2.65 -11.93
N LEU A 160 -12.63 -3.37 -12.11
CA LEU A 160 -12.64 -4.76 -12.58
C LEU A 160 -13.32 -5.68 -11.57
N GLU A 161 -13.04 -5.50 -10.27
CA GLU A 161 -13.67 -6.29 -9.21
C GLU A 161 -15.19 -6.06 -9.14
N GLU A 162 -15.64 -4.81 -9.22
CA GLU A 162 -17.07 -4.47 -9.15
C GLU A 162 -17.83 -4.89 -10.41
N THR A 163 -17.22 -4.76 -11.59
CA THR A 163 -17.81 -5.25 -12.84
C THR A 163 -17.93 -6.77 -12.86
N ALA A 164 -16.95 -7.49 -12.32
CA ALA A 164 -17.02 -8.94 -12.18
C ALA A 164 -18.14 -9.38 -11.22
N LYS A 165 -18.35 -8.66 -10.11
CA LYS A 165 -19.36 -9.00 -9.09
C LYS A 165 -20.79 -8.62 -9.49
N LYS A 166 -20.98 -7.42 -10.04
CA LYS A 166 -22.29 -6.79 -10.25
C LYS A 166 -22.68 -6.61 -11.72
N GLY A 167 -21.81 -7.04 -12.65
CA GLY A 167 -21.99 -6.86 -14.10
C GLY A 167 -21.83 -5.41 -14.58
N SER A 168 -21.73 -4.43 -13.66
CA SER A 168 -21.64 -3.00 -13.96
C SER A 168 -20.87 -2.30 -12.85
N ALA A 169 -20.02 -1.34 -13.22
CA ALA A 169 -19.34 -0.48 -12.26
C ALA A 169 -20.32 0.54 -11.65
N PRO A 170 -20.19 0.87 -10.36
CA PRO A 170 -20.93 1.95 -9.73
C PRO A 170 -20.46 3.33 -10.22
N GLN A 171 -21.34 4.34 -10.11
CA GLN A 171 -21.10 5.66 -10.71
C GLN A 171 -19.88 6.37 -10.11
N ASN A 172 -19.66 6.23 -8.79
CA ASN A 172 -18.55 6.87 -8.08
C ASN A 172 -17.18 6.44 -8.66
N ILE A 173 -17.00 5.15 -8.97
CA ILE A 173 -15.76 4.65 -9.56
C ILE A 173 -15.54 5.26 -10.96
N LEU A 174 -16.60 5.37 -11.76
CA LEU A 174 -16.52 5.99 -13.09
C LEU A 174 -16.15 7.48 -12.99
N PHE A 175 -16.73 8.22 -12.05
CA PHE A 175 -16.39 9.62 -11.81
C PHE A 175 -14.94 9.78 -11.34
N ASP A 176 -14.47 8.92 -10.44
CA ASP A 176 -13.08 8.92 -9.98
C ASP A 176 -12.12 8.62 -11.14
N LEU A 177 -12.40 7.60 -11.95
CA LEU A 177 -11.61 7.25 -13.14
C LEU A 177 -11.57 8.40 -14.15
N LEU A 178 -12.70 9.03 -14.44
CA LEU A 178 -12.76 10.20 -15.31
C LEU A 178 -11.90 11.34 -14.76
N THR A 179 -12.02 11.62 -13.46
CA THR A 179 -11.24 12.67 -12.78
C THR A 179 -9.75 12.38 -12.87
N ILE A 180 -9.32 11.15 -12.58
CA ILE A 180 -7.91 10.76 -12.62
C ILE A 180 -7.35 10.83 -14.04
N ASN A 181 -8.07 10.31 -15.04
CA ASN A 181 -7.63 10.37 -16.44
C ASN A 181 -7.47 11.81 -16.93
N ASN A 182 -8.41 12.70 -16.56
CA ASN A 182 -8.27 14.13 -16.85
C ASN A 182 -7.05 14.76 -16.15
N LYS A 183 -6.76 14.38 -14.89
CA LYS A 183 -5.55 14.86 -14.18
C LYS A 183 -4.25 14.34 -14.81
N LEU A 184 -4.28 13.16 -15.43
CA LEU A 184 -3.17 12.58 -16.18
C LEU A 184 -3.09 13.08 -17.63
N GLN A 185 -4.02 13.92 -18.08
CA GLN A 185 -4.12 14.40 -19.47
C GLN A 185 -4.31 13.27 -20.49
N LEU A 186 -4.98 12.19 -20.09
CA LEU A 186 -5.33 11.04 -20.95
C LEU A 186 -6.74 11.23 -21.51
N GLU A 187 -6.90 12.10 -22.51
CA GLU A 187 -8.20 12.51 -23.06
C GLU A 187 -8.97 11.33 -23.71
N GLU A 188 -8.26 10.43 -24.38
CA GLU A 188 -8.85 9.24 -25.00
C GLU A 188 -9.41 8.28 -23.94
N ALA A 189 -8.63 8.04 -22.87
CA ALA A 189 -9.06 7.18 -21.76
C ALA A 189 -10.25 7.78 -21.01
N ALA A 190 -10.24 9.09 -20.75
CA ALA A 190 -11.36 9.82 -20.18
C ALA A 190 -12.63 9.69 -21.05
N SER A 191 -12.49 9.84 -22.37
CA SER A 191 -13.57 9.64 -23.34
C SER A 191 -14.10 8.20 -23.31
N GLY A 192 -13.20 7.22 -23.18
CA GLY A 192 -13.55 5.81 -23.00
C GLY A 192 -14.43 5.55 -21.78
N VAL A 193 -14.13 6.17 -20.64
CA VAL A 193 -14.94 6.05 -19.41
C VAL A 193 -16.35 6.59 -19.63
N VAL A 194 -16.50 7.72 -20.32
CA VAL A 194 -17.81 8.31 -20.64
C VAL A 194 -18.59 7.44 -21.62
N LEU A 195 -17.93 6.91 -22.65
CA LEU A 195 -18.55 5.98 -23.59
C LEU A 195 -19.04 4.70 -22.90
N TYR A 196 -18.25 4.14 -22.00
CA TYR A 196 -18.67 3.00 -21.19
C TYR A 196 -19.88 3.33 -20.33
N ALA A 197 -19.84 4.47 -19.62
CA ALA A 197 -20.94 4.91 -18.76
C ALA A 197 -22.25 5.07 -19.55
N THR A 198 -22.21 5.77 -20.69
CA THR A 198 -23.39 5.99 -21.54
C THR A 198 -23.98 4.70 -22.09
N LYS A 199 -23.15 3.74 -22.50
CA LYS A 199 -23.60 2.40 -22.92
C LYS A 199 -24.33 1.67 -21.80
N VAL A 200 -23.73 1.62 -20.60
CA VAL A 200 -24.32 0.94 -19.44
C VAL A 200 -25.68 1.55 -19.04
N TYR A 201 -25.82 2.88 -19.05
CA TYR A 201 -27.12 3.50 -18.74
C TYR A 201 -28.15 3.25 -19.84
N ARG A 202 -27.74 3.29 -21.11
CA ARG A 202 -28.63 2.96 -22.23
C ARG A 202 -29.18 1.54 -22.08
N ASP A 203 -28.32 0.57 -21.82
CA ASP A 203 -28.72 -0.83 -21.66
C ASP A 203 -29.67 -1.01 -20.46
N LYS A 204 -29.46 -0.27 -19.36
CA LYS A 204 -30.39 -0.26 -18.21
C LYS A 204 -31.76 0.34 -18.55
N LEU A 205 -31.82 1.39 -19.38
CA LEU A 205 -33.10 1.98 -19.80
C LEU A 205 -33.87 1.06 -20.75
N VAL A 206 -33.18 0.36 -21.65
CA VAL A 206 -33.80 -0.60 -22.57
C VAL A 206 -34.36 -1.82 -21.82
N ASN A 207 -33.69 -2.29 -20.77
CA ASN A 207 -34.14 -3.45 -19.98
C ASN A 207 -35.29 -3.13 -18.98
N VAL A 208 -35.77 -1.89 -18.93
CA VAL A 208 -36.88 -1.46 -18.05
C VAL A 208 -38.19 -1.28 -18.84
N ILE A 209 -38.12 -1.27 -20.17
CA ILE A 209 -39.27 -1.19 -21.10
C ILE A 209 -39.63 -2.60 -21.56
#